data_AF-A0A3L9XZZ0-F1
#
_entry.id   AF-A0A3L9XZZ0-F1
#
_cell.length_a   1.000
_cell.length_b   1.000
_cell.length_c   1.000
_cell.angle_alpha   90.00
_cell.angle_beta   90.00
_cell.angle_gamma   90.00
#
_symmetry.space_group_name_H-M   'P 1'
#
loop_
_entity.id
_entity.type
_entity.pdbx_description
1 polymer ?
#
loop_
_entity_poly.entity_id
_entity_poly.type
_entity_poly.pdbx_seq_one_letter_code
_entity_poly.pdbx_strand_id
1 'polypeptide(L)' 'MEVIEDEHTSIERSCTMTSIIARLRTAAAKRAAYNRTVAEISRMPLDVALDLNIYRGDAEKIAYRAVYGA' A
#
# COMPACT_ATOMS: atom_id res chain seq x y z
N MET A 1 -22.52 -48.05 9.28
CA MET A 1 -22.46 -46.98 8.27
C MET A 1 -22.62 -45.68 9.04
N GLU A 2 -21.53 -45.20 9.62
CA GLU A 2 -21.56 -43.98 10.42
C GLU A 2 -21.29 -42.83 9.45
N VAL A 3 -22.36 -42.13 9.10
CA VAL A 3 -22.31 -40.88 8.34
C VAL A 3 -21.71 -39.83 9.29
N ILE A 4 -20.42 -39.56 9.09
CA ILE A 4 -19.75 -38.40 9.67
C ILE A 4 -20.21 -37.20 8.85
N GLU A 5 -21.13 -36.41 9.39
CA GLU A 5 -21.49 -35.13 8.79
C GLU A 5 -20.32 -34.16 8.93
N ASP A 6 -19.82 -33.75 7.77
CA ASP A 6 -18.66 -32.89 7.59
C ASP A 6 -18.98 -31.46 8.04
N GLU A 7 -18.73 -31.16 9.32
CA GLU A 7 -18.93 -29.84 9.94
C GLU A 7 -17.88 -28.79 9.53
N HIS A 8 -17.02 -29.06 8.55
CA HIS A 8 -15.86 -28.20 8.26
C HIS A 8 -16.12 -26.94 7.40
N THR A 9 -17.34 -26.68 6.94
CA THR A 9 -17.60 -25.59 5.96
C THR A 9 -17.89 -24.19 6.54
N SER A 10 -17.91 -24.00 7.87
CA SER A 10 -18.35 -22.71 8.47
C SER A 10 -17.23 -21.71 8.81
N ILE A 11 -15.95 -22.10 8.78
CA ILE A 11 -14.83 -21.22 9.21
C ILE A 11 -14.18 -20.46 8.04
N GLU A 12 -14.28 -20.95 6.79
CA GLU A 12 -13.59 -20.35 5.64
C GLU A 12 -14.10 -18.96 5.21
N ARG A 13 -15.36 -18.63 5.50
CA ARG A 13 -15.97 -17.35 5.10
C ARG A 13 -15.58 -16.15 5.99
N SER A 14 -15.18 -16.42 7.23
CA SER A 14 -14.75 -15.38 8.17
C SER A 14 -13.33 -14.87 7.89
N CYS A 15 -12.42 -15.77 7.47
CA CYS A 15 -11.05 -15.40 7.15
C CYS A 15 -10.96 -14.55 5.88
N THR A 16 -11.87 -14.77 4.92
CA THR A 16 -11.91 -14.06 3.64
C THR A 16 -12.41 -12.63 3.79
N MET A 17 -13.52 -12.38 4.48
CA MET A 17 -14.00 -11.01 4.71
C MET A 17 -13.01 -10.16 5.54
N THR A 18 -12.45 -10.73 6.61
CA THR A 18 -11.39 -10.07 7.40
C THR A 18 -10.18 -9.77 6.52
N SER A 19 -9.83 -10.68 5.59
CA SER A 19 -8.71 -10.47 4.66
C SER A 19 -8.98 -9.37 3.63
N ILE A 20 -10.22 -9.16 3.16
CA ILE A 20 -10.54 -8.08 2.22
C ILE A 20 -10.42 -6.73 2.91
N ILE A 21 -10.99 -6.58 4.11
CA ILE A 21 -10.89 -5.34 4.90
C ILE A 21 -9.42 -5.05 5.24
N ALA A 22 -8.65 -6.08 5.62
CA ALA A 22 -7.22 -5.93 5.89
C ALA A 22 -6.43 -5.48 4.65
N ARG A 23 -6.74 -6.04 3.46
CA ARG A 23 -6.12 -5.62 2.19
C ARG A 23 -6.48 -4.18 1.83
N LEU A 24 -7.75 -3.79 2.01
CA LEU A 24 -8.20 -2.42 1.77
C LEU A 24 -7.50 -1.42 2.68
N ARG A 25 -7.38 -1.75 3.98
CA ARG A 25 -6.64 -0.93 4.95
C ARG A 25 -5.18 -0.75 4.54
N THR A 26 -4.50 -1.83 4.13
CA THR A 26 -3.12 -1.76 3.65
C THR A 26 -2.99 -0.93 2.37
N ALA A 27 -3.93 -1.08 1.43
CA ALA A 27 -3.95 -0.28 0.21
C ALA A 27 -4.15 1.22 0.50
N ALA A 28 -5.07 1.56 1.42
CA ALA A 28 -5.30 2.93 1.86
C ALA A 28 -4.05 3.52 2.54
N ALA A 29 -3.38 2.75 3.40
CA ALA A 29 -2.14 3.19 4.05
C ALA A 29 -1.03 3.46 3.02
N LYS A 30 -0.85 2.57 2.05
CA LYS A 30 0.10 2.78 0.94
C LYS A 30 -0.26 4.03 0.13
N ARG A 31 -1.53 4.23 -0.20
CA ARG A 31 -1.96 5.41 -0.95
C ARG A 31 -1.71 6.71 -0.19
N ALA A 32 -1.96 6.72 1.12
CA ALA A 32 -1.67 7.87 1.98
C ALA A 32 -0.17 8.17 2.03
N ALA A 33 0.67 7.14 2.18
CA ALA A 33 2.13 7.29 2.15
C ALA A 33 2.62 7.84 0.80
N TYR A 34 2.13 7.28 -0.31
CA TYR A 34 2.46 7.74 -1.66
C TYR A 34 2.14 9.23 -1.85
N ASN A 35 0.90 9.64 -1.53
CA ASN A 35 0.48 11.04 -1.68
C ASN A 35 1.32 11.99 -0.82
N ARG A 36 1.67 11.55 0.41
CA ARG A 36 2.54 12.32 1.30
C ARG A 36 3.93 12.51 0.67
N THR A 37 4.56 11.44 0.22
CA THR A 37 5.90 11.50 -0.39
C THR A 37 5.92 12.36 -1.67
N VAL A 38 4.90 12.27 -2.53
CA VAL A 38 4.78 13.16 -3.69
C VAL A 38 4.68 14.63 -3.26
N ALA A 39 3.86 14.93 -2.25
CA ALA A 39 3.70 16.30 -1.76
C ALA A 39 5.00 16.84 -1.14
N GLU A 40 5.74 16.01 -0.41
CA GLU A 40 7.03 16.37 0.19
C GLU A 40 8.09 16.64 -0.88
N ILE A 41 8.27 15.74 -1.86
CA ILE A 41 9.27 15.92 -2.92
C ILE A 41 8.92 17.10 -3.83
N SER A 42 7.65 17.28 -4.17
CA SER A 42 7.21 18.40 -5.04
C SER A 42 7.37 19.77 -4.39
N ARG A 43 7.22 19.85 -3.05
CA ARG A 43 7.34 21.09 -2.28
C ARG A 43 8.75 21.33 -1.72
N MET A 44 9.66 20.39 -1.88
CA MET A 44 11.06 20.52 -1.45
C MET A 44 11.71 21.76 -2.07
N PRO A 45 12.56 22.51 -1.33
CA PRO A 45 13.38 23.61 -1.87
C PRO A 45 14.35 23.18 -3.00
N LEU A 46 14.83 24.12 -3.83
CA LEU A 46 15.46 23.78 -5.12
C LEU A 46 16.92 23.42 -4.94
N ASP A 47 17.57 24.21 -4.11
CA ASP A 47 18.83 23.89 -3.44
C ASP A 47 18.84 22.45 -2.93
N VAL A 48 17.88 22.05 -2.08
CA VAL A 48 17.85 20.70 -1.50
C VAL A 48 17.65 19.63 -2.59
N ALA A 49 16.79 19.89 -3.56
CA ALA A 49 16.56 18.95 -4.66
C ALA A 49 17.83 18.75 -5.52
N LEU A 50 18.59 19.82 -5.75
CA LEU A 50 19.85 19.77 -6.49
C LEU A 50 20.94 19.04 -5.69
N ASP A 51 21.04 19.30 -4.38
CA ASP A 51 22.00 18.63 -3.49
C ASP A 51 21.77 17.11 -3.44
N LEU A 52 20.51 16.69 -3.42
CA LEU A 52 20.13 15.28 -3.43
C LEU A 52 20.15 14.64 -4.83
N ASN A 53 20.44 15.44 -5.87
CA ASN A 53 20.32 15.03 -7.27
C ASN A 53 18.94 14.43 -7.61
N ILE A 54 17.88 15.05 -7.10
CA ILE A 54 16.48 14.64 -7.29
C ILE A 54 15.79 15.63 -8.22
N TYR A 55 15.23 15.12 -9.32
CA TYR A 55 14.33 15.90 -10.15
C TYR A 55 12.91 15.88 -9.58
N ARG A 56 12.41 17.04 -9.13
CA ARG A 56 11.06 17.15 -8.54
C ARG A 56 9.94 16.73 -9.50
N GLY A 57 10.13 16.88 -10.81
CA GLY A 57 9.16 16.44 -11.80
C GLY A 57 8.97 14.92 -11.81
N ASP A 58 9.92 14.16 -11.26
CA ASP A 58 9.81 12.71 -11.08
C ASP A 58 9.30 12.32 -9.68
N ALA A 59 8.76 13.27 -8.89
CA ALA A 59 8.22 13.01 -7.55
C ALA A 59 7.25 11.81 -7.52
N GLU A 60 6.37 11.71 -8.51
CA GLU A 60 5.42 10.59 -8.64
C GLU A 60 6.12 9.25 -8.84
N LYS A 61 7.15 9.19 -9.69
CA LYS A 61 7.91 7.96 -9.95
C LYS A 61 8.71 7.54 -8.72
N ILE A 62 9.38 8.51 -8.08
CA ILE A 62 10.18 8.26 -6.86
C ILE A 62 9.27 7.75 -5.73
N ALA A 63 8.14 8.42 -5.49
CA ALA A 63 7.17 8.00 -4.49
C ALA A 63 6.59 6.61 -4.80
N TYR A 64 6.31 6.32 -6.08
CA TYR A 64 5.78 5.02 -6.49
C TYR A 64 6.77 3.89 -6.18
N ARG A 65 8.05 4.05 -6.55
CA ARG A 65 9.11 3.08 -6.26
C ARG A 65 9.31 2.89 -4.76
N ALA A 66 9.30 3.97 -3.98
CA ALA A 66 9.48 3.91 -2.53
C ALA A 66 8.34 3.16 -1.80
N VAL A 67 7.08 3.33 -2.24
CA VAL A 67 5.91 2.77 -1.55
C VAL A 67 5.51 1.39 -2.08
N TYR A 68 5.65 1.15 -3.39
CA TYR A 68 5.20 -0.07 -4.05
C TYR A 68 6.35 -1.00 -4.47
N GLY A 69 7.60 -0.53 -4.45
CA GLY A 69 8.78 -1.36 -4.73
C GLY A 69 8.97 -1.76 -6.19
N ALA A 70 8.43 -0.96 -7.14
CA ALA A 70 8.51 -1.20 -8.58
C ALA A 70 9.84 -0.75 -9.21
#